data_AF-A0A816WPX8-F1
#
_entry.id   AF-A0A816WPX8-F1
#
_cell.length_a   1.000
_cell.length_b   1.000
_cell.length_c   1.000
_cell.angle_alpha   90.00
_cell.angle_beta   90.00
_cell.angle_gamma   90.00
#
_symmetry.space_group_name_H-M   'P 1'
#
loop_
_entity.id
_entity.type
_entity.pdbx_description
1 polymer ?
#
loop_
_entity_poly.entity_id
_entity_poly.type
_entity_poly.pdbx_seq_one_letter_code
_entity_poly.pdbx_strand_id
1 'polypeptide(L)'
;MTGDISIENVLRRCGDLGRFQLIHYFFLNLITLGSGITTYYYVFGVAEPSYRCRLPLNTELDESQYQSITSGQQNLSNRWPQSSKCYDVNGSICTDFIYDRSVFGLTFTEAGNYVCENELKKTWLSTMYHVGGFVVLITGFIGDKVGRRKMIRILTVMLFMIPFSTQILLQTISMNMNTKVEDQTRLTETTNRMPHSDNEY
;
A
#
# COMPACT_ATOMS: atom_id res chain seq x y z
N MET A 1 -27.54 -42.76 -34.65
CA MET A 1 -28.34 -41.92 -33.74
C MET A 1 -27.45 -41.55 -32.58
N THR A 2 -27.22 -40.25 -32.44
CA THR A 2 -26.37 -39.56 -31.48
C THR A 2 -26.49 -40.18 -30.10
N GLY A 3 -25.41 -40.80 -29.61
CA GLY A 3 -25.33 -41.24 -28.23
C GLY A 3 -25.40 -40.01 -27.36
N ASP A 4 -26.49 -39.86 -26.62
CA ASP A 4 -26.68 -38.76 -25.70
C ASP A 4 -25.46 -38.68 -24.77
N ILE A 5 -24.79 -37.54 -24.83
CA ILE A 5 -23.72 -37.17 -23.90
C ILE A 5 -24.44 -36.87 -22.58
N SER A 6 -24.93 -37.90 -21.90
CA SER A 6 -25.57 -37.75 -20.60
C SER A 6 -24.50 -37.39 -19.58
N ILE A 7 -24.81 -36.46 -18.68
CA ILE A 7 -23.89 -35.97 -17.64
C ILE A 7 -23.39 -37.15 -16.80
N GLU A 8 -24.23 -38.15 -16.57
CA GLU A 8 -23.88 -39.40 -15.89
C GLU A 8 -22.80 -40.20 -16.62
N ASN A 9 -22.86 -40.31 -17.95
CA ASN A 9 -21.82 -40.96 -18.73
C ASN A 9 -20.49 -40.19 -18.70
N VAL A 10 -20.55 -38.85 -18.63
CA VAL A 10 -19.35 -38.01 -18.46
C VAL A 10 -18.76 -38.16 -17.07
N LEU A 11 -19.58 -38.10 -16.02
CA LEU A 11 -19.18 -38.28 -14.62
C LEU A 11 -18.56 -39.66 -14.39
N ARG A 12 -19.18 -40.71 -14.91
CA ARG A 12 -18.70 -42.09 -14.79
C ARG A 12 -17.36 -42.31 -15.52
N ARG A 13 -17.08 -41.51 -16.56
CA ARG A 13 -15.82 -41.52 -17.33
C ARG A 13 -14.73 -40.64 -16.72
N CYS A 14 -15.11 -39.65 -15.90
CA CYS A 14 -14.17 -38.77 -15.21
C CYS A 14 -13.47 -39.43 -14.01
N GLY A 15 -14.00 -40.55 -13.51
CA GLY A 15 -13.42 -41.33 -12.42
C GLY A 15 -13.61 -40.70 -11.05
N ASP A 16 -13.41 -41.51 -10.00
CA ASP A 16 -13.59 -41.09 -8.62
C ASP A 16 -12.49 -40.12 -8.16
N LEU A 17 -12.79 -39.28 -7.17
CA LEU A 17 -11.86 -38.27 -6.64
C LEU A 17 -10.62 -38.92 -6.00
N GLY A 18 -9.55 -39.07 -6.79
CA GLY A 18 -8.29 -39.63 -6.31
C GLY A 18 -7.55 -38.69 -5.35
N ARG A 19 -6.68 -39.27 -4.51
CA ARG A 19 -5.83 -38.51 -3.54
C ARG A 19 -5.06 -37.36 -4.20
N PHE A 20 -4.54 -37.56 -5.41
CA PHE A 20 -3.83 -36.53 -6.15
C PHE A 20 -4.72 -35.35 -6.58
N GLN A 21 -5.98 -35.61 -6.91
CA GLN A 21 -6.95 -34.56 -7.27
C GLN A 21 -7.33 -33.72 -6.06
N LEU A 22 -7.49 -34.35 -4.89
CA LEU A 22 -7.73 -33.65 -3.63
C LEU A 22 -6.55 -32.75 -3.25
N ILE A 23 -5.31 -33.24 -3.36
CA ILE A 23 -4.10 -32.46 -3.07
C ILE A 23 -4.03 -31.25 -4.00
N HIS A 24 -4.24 -31.42 -5.32
CA HIS A 24 -4.26 -30.30 -6.26
C HIS A 24 -5.36 -29.29 -5.94
N TYR A 25 -6.56 -29.76 -5.60
CA TYR A 25 -7.66 -28.88 -5.20
C TYR A 25 -7.32 -28.08 -3.93
N PHE A 26 -6.70 -28.69 -2.94
CA PHE A 26 -6.24 -28.00 -1.73
C PHE A 26 -5.23 -26.89 -2.04
N PHE A 27 -4.21 -27.18 -2.85
CA PHE A 27 -3.21 -26.17 -3.26
C PHE A 27 -3.84 -25.02 -4.06
N LEU A 28 -4.81 -25.31 -4.94
CA LEU A 28 -5.53 -24.27 -5.66
C LEU A 28 -6.31 -23.35 -4.70
N ASN A 29 -6.96 -23.93 -3.69
CA ASN A 29 -7.67 -23.14 -2.69
C ASN A 29 -6.72 -22.32 -1.81
N LEU A 30 -5.55 -22.86 -1.47
CA LEU A 30 -4.54 -22.14 -0.68
C LEU A 30 -4.08 -20.85 -1.39
N ILE A 31 -3.87 -20.91 -2.70
CA ILE A 31 -3.52 -19.74 -3.51
C ILE A 31 -4.66 -18.70 -3.49
N THR A 32 -5.90 -19.15 -3.63
CA THR A 32 -7.06 -18.24 -3.58
C THR A 32 -7.28 -17.63 -2.20
N LEU A 33 -6.96 -18.35 -1.12
CA LEU A 33 -7.01 -17.81 0.25
C LEU A 33 -6.02 -16.66 0.42
N GLY A 34 -4.80 -16.78 -0.12
CA GLY A 34 -3.83 -15.69 -0.12
C GLY A 34 -4.38 -14.41 -0.76
N SER A 35 -5.06 -14.53 -1.90
CA SER A 35 -5.72 -13.41 -2.58
C SER A 35 -6.86 -12.79 -1.74
N GLY A 36 -7.64 -13.63 -1.05
CA GLY A 36 -8.69 -13.15 -0.14
C GLY A 36 -8.12 -12.34 1.03
N ILE A 37 -7.00 -12.80 1.62
CA ILE A 37 -6.33 -12.11 2.72
C ILE A 37 -5.78 -10.76 2.27
N THR A 38 -5.14 -10.68 1.09
CA THR A 38 -4.62 -9.40 0.58
C THR A 38 -5.74 -8.42 0.27
N THR A 39 -6.87 -8.90 -0.27
CA THR A 39 -8.08 -8.09 -0.48
C THR A 39 -8.62 -7.51 0.81
N TYR A 40 -8.70 -8.35 1.85
CA TYR A 40 -9.14 -7.93 3.18
C TYR A 40 -8.18 -6.90 3.78
N TYR A 41 -6.87 -7.18 3.74
CA TYR A 41 -5.83 -6.27 4.24
C TYR A 41 -5.87 -4.90 3.55
N TYR A 42 -6.09 -4.87 2.23
CA TYR A 42 -6.14 -3.64 1.44
C TYR A 42 -7.15 -2.62 2.00
N VAL A 43 -8.33 -3.08 2.44
CA VAL A 43 -9.39 -2.21 2.98
C VAL A 43 -8.91 -1.41 4.20
N PHE A 44 -8.15 -2.06 5.09
CA PHE A 44 -7.60 -1.41 6.28
C PHE A 44 -6.30 -0.66 5.97
N GLY A 45 -5.48 -1.18 5.06
CA GLY A 45 -4.22 -0.57 4.67
C GLY A 45 -4.40 0.80 3.98
N VAL A 46 -5.48 1.00 3.24
CA VAL A 46 -5.78 2.26 2.52
C VAL A 46 -6.82 3.12 3.23
N ALA A 47 -7.25 2.72 4.43
CA ALA A 47 -8.14 3.52 5.26
C ALA A 47 -7.51 4.90 5.56
N GLU A 48 -8.36 5.92 5.61
CA GLU A 48 -7.96 7.27 6.00
C GLU A 48 -8.18 7.44 7.51
N PRO A 49 -7.13 7.36 8.34
CA PRO A 49 -7.27 7.70 9.74
C PRO A 49 -7.56 9.20 9.89
N SER A 50 -8.23 9.58 10.98
CA SER A 50 -8.39 10.98 11.34
C SER A 50 -7.01 11.64 11.45
N TYR A 51 -6.83 12.77 10.77
CA TYR A 51 -5.55 13.47 10.71
C TYR A 51 -5.74 14.97 10.98
N ARG A 52 -4.66 15.61 11.43
CA ARG A 52 -4.57 17.06 11.64
C ARG A 52 -3.20 17.56 11.21
N CYS A 53 -3.07 18.86 10.92
CA CYS A 53 -1.78 19.46 10.64
C CYS A 53 -0.88 19.45 11.89
N ARG A 54 0.43 19.27 11.68
CA ARG A 54 1.44 19.50 12.73
C ARG A 54 1.55 21.01 12.99
N LEU A 55 1.59 21.41 14.26
CA LEU A 55 1.73 22.82 14.64
C LEU A 55 3.21 23.24 14.55
N PRO A 56 3.52 24.51 14.21
CA PRO A 56 4.89 25.00 14.25
C PRO A 56 5.43 25.02 15.70
N LEU A 57 6.71 24.63 15.85
CA LEU A 57 7.47 24.33 17.08
C LEU A 57 7.69 25.48 18.09
N ASN A 58 6.68 26.28 18.45
CA ASN A 58 6.78 27.23 19.56
C ASN A 58 6.05 26.79 20.83
N THR A 59 5.62 25.54 20.89
CA THR A 59 5.05 24.91 22.08
C THR A 59 5.70 23.56 22.29
N GLU A 60 6.40 23.40 23.42
CA GLU A 60 6.95 22.13 23.91
C GLU A 60 5.79 21.15 24.18
N LEU A 61 5.30 20.53 23.11
CA LEU A 61 4.32 19.47 23.18
C LEU A 61 5.02 18.18 22.81
N ASP A 62 4.71 17.14 23.58
CA ASP A 62 4.98 15.76 23.16
C ASP A 62 4.06 15.47 21.96
N GLU A 63 4.53 15.85 20.77
CA GLU A 63 3.85 15.75 19.47
C GLU A 63 3.72 14.29 19.00
N SER A 64 4.17 13.33 19.81
CA SER A 64 4.09 11.90 19.51
C SER A 64 2.66 11.35 19.53
N GLN A 65 1.69 12.10 20.08
CA GLN A 65 0.30 11.65 20.22
C GLN A 65 -0.72 12.56 19.52
N TYR A 66 -1.65 11.94 18.80
CA TYR A 66 -2.76 12.64 18.14
C TYR A 66 -3.59 13.48 19.12
N GLN A 67 -3.78 13.00 20.36
CA GLN A 67 -4.65 13.57 21.39
C GLN A 67 -3.98 14.52 22.40
N SER A 68 -2.69 14.85 22.30
CA SER A 68 -2.04 15.74 23.28
C SER A 68 -2.34 17.24 23.06
N ILE A 69 -3.62 17.59 22.97
CA ILE A 69 -4.06 18.98 23.22
C ILE A 69 -4.46 19.04 24.70
N THR A 70 -3.48 19.31 25.56
CA THR A 70 -3.73 19.52 26.99
C THR A 70 -4.72 20.67 27.18
N SER A 71 -5.56 20.59 28.21
CA SER A 71 -6.64 21.54 28.54
C SER A 71 -6.23 23.01 28.62
N GLY A 72 -4.94 23.33 28.76
CA GLY A 72 -4.39 24.69 28.68
C GLY A 72 -4.33 25.30 27.26
N GLN A 73 -4.45 24.52 26.19
CA GLN A 73 -4.35 24.97 24.79
C GLN A 73 -5.66 24.84 24.01
N GLN A 74 -6.77 24.58 24.69
CA GLN A 74 -8.11 24.64 24.11
C GLN A 74 -8.36 26.00 23.44
N ASN A 75 -7.76 27.10 23.92
CA ASN A 75 -7.91 28.41 23.29
C ASN A 75 -7.17 28.57 21.95
N LEU A 76 -6.08 27.82 21.72
CA LEU A 76 -5.49 27.69 20.39
C LEU A 76 -6.37 26.78 19.55
N SER A 77 -6.76 25.60 20.07
CA SER A 77 -7.67 24.62 19.42
C SER A 77 -9.01 25.24 18.97
N ASN A 78 -9.61 26.12 19.77
CA ASN A 78 -10.88 26.80 19.51
C ASN A 78 -10.71 28.00 18.57
N ARG A 79 -9.47 28.44 18.33
CA ARG A 79 -9.12 29.42 17.29
C ARG A 79 -8.79 28.76 15.96
N TRP A 80 -8.79 27.42 15.86
CA TRP A 80 -8.80 26.70 14.57
C TRP A 80 -10.25 26.65 14.10
N PRO A 81 -10.71 27.69 13.40
CA PRO A 81 -12.11 27.83 13.09
C PRO A 81 -12.29 27.06 11.79
N GLN A 82 -12.46 25.74 11.88
CA GLN A 82 -12.92 24.98 10.72
C GLN A 82 -12.05 25.24 9.47
N SER A 83 -10.73 25.45 9.67
CA SER A 83 -9.79 25.40 8.56
C SER A 83 -9.93 23.99 8.01
N SER A 84 -10.33 23.87 6.75
CA SER A 84 -10.34 22.60 6.04
C SER A 84 -9.10 21.80 6.42
N LYS A 85 -9.24 20.49 6.68
CA LYS A 85 -8.21 19.58 7.25
C LYS A 85 -6.78 19.68 6.67
N CYS A 86 -6.64 20.39 5.55
CA CYS A 86 -5.48 20.57 4.71
C CYS A 86 -4.78 21.93 4.82
N TYR A 87 -5.36 22.88 5.55
CA TYR A 87 -4.86 24.25 5.61
C TYR A 87 -4.53 24.67 7.04
N ASP A 88 -3.46 25.42 7.19
CA ASP A 88 -3.04 26.02 8.46
C ASP A 88 -3.83 27.30 8.77
N VAL A 89 -3.67 27.86 9.97
CA VAL A 89 -4.30 29.12 10.41
C VAL A 89 -4.00 30.31 9.49
N ASN A 90 -2.87 30.26 8.78
CA ASN A 90 -2.46 31.26 7.80
C ASN A 90 -3.02 31.03 6.40
N GLY A 91 -3.81 29.97 6.19
CA GLY A 91 -4.34 29.57 4.88
C GLY A 91 -3.32 28.91 3.95
N SER A 92 -2.12 28.58 4.45
CA SER A 92 -1.12 27.77 3.72
C SER A 92 -1.47 26.29 3.77
N ILE A 93 -1.11 25.54 2.72
CA ILE A 93 -1.29 24.08 2.68
C ILE A 93 -0.32 23.43 3.66
N CYS A 94 -0.83 22.51 4.48
CA CYS A 94 -0.02 21.76 5.45
C CYS A 94 0.86 20.72 4.72
N THR A 95 2.14 20.66 5.07
CA THR A 95 3.08 19.66 4.55
C THR A 95 3.25 18.46 5.48
N ASP A 96 3.04 18.68 6.78
CA ASP A 96 3.22 17.69 7.84
C ASP A 96 1.91 17.43 8.60
N PHE A 97 1.63 16.15 8.82
CA PHE A 97 0.39 15.68 9.42
C PHE A 97 0.64 14.75 10.61
N ILE A 98 -0.28 14.79 11.57
CA ILE A 98 -0.35 13.87 12.71
C ILE A 98 -1.63 13.05 12.56
N TYR A 99 -1.51 11.72 12.59
CA TYR A 99 -2.59 10.77 12.37
C TYR A 99 -2.99 10.07 13.67
N ASP A 100 -4.28 9.77 13.81
CA ASP A 100 -4.80 8.96 14.91
C ASP A 100 -4.59 7.46 14.64
N ARG A 101 -3.81 6.81 15.50
CA ARG A 101 -3.53 5.37 15.42
C ARG A 101 -4.39 4.50 16.36
N SER A 102 -5.42 5.07 16.99
CA SER A 102 -6.25 4.35 17.95
C SER A 102 -7.15 3.28 17.33
N VAL A 103 -7.69 3.55 16.13
CA VAL A 103 -8.60 2.65 15.40
C VAL A 103 -7.88 1.89 14.29
N PHE A 104 -7.05 2.59 13.52
CA PHE A 104 -6.25 2.03 12.44
C PHE A 104 -4.78 2.07 12.86
N GLY A 105 -4.04 0.98 12.62
CA GLY A 105 -2.58 1.00 12.78
C GLY A 105 -1.91 1.89 11.73
N LEU A 106 -0.60 1.70 11.52
CA LEU A 106 0.12 2.39 10.43
C LEU A 106 -0.53 2.03 9.07
N THR A 107 -1.15 3.02 8.41
CA THR A 107 -1.77 2.84 7.09
C THR A 107 -0.85 3.32 5.97
N PHE A 108 -1.10 2.88 4.74
CA PHE A 108 -0.39 3.37 3.55
C PHE A 108 -0.66 4.87 3.32
N THR A 109 -1.84 5.36 3.67
CA THR A 109 -2.19 6.78 3.57
C THR A 109 -1.34 7.63 4.52
N GLU A 110 -1.14 7.16 5.75
CA GLU A 110 -0.25 7.82 6.72
C GLU A 110 1.22 7.73 6.29
N ALA A 111 1.70 6.54 5.91
CA ALA A 111 3.11 6.32 5.58
C ALA A 111 3.60 7.19 4.41
N GLY A 112 2.71 7.51 3.46
CA GLY A 112 3.02 8.33 2.29
C GLY A 112 2.46 9.75 2.32
N ASN A 113 1.83 10.20 3.40
CA ASN A 113 1.11 11.47 3.48
C ASN A 113 0.21 11.73 2.25
N TYR A 114 -0.58 10.72 1.84
CA TYR A 114 -1.43 10.78 0.65
C TYR A 114 -2.77 11.47 0.92
N VAL A 115 -2.68 12.68 1.45
CA VAL A 115 -3.80 13.47 1.94
C VAL A 115 -3.73 14.86 1.29
N CYS A 116 -4.86 15.53 1.14
CA CYS A 116 -4.94 16.88 0.56
C CYS A 116 -4.40 16.90 -0.88
N GLU A 117 -3.31 17.62 -1.15
CA GLU A 117 -2.70 17.70 -2.49
C GLU A 117 -2.32 16.31 -3.06
N ASN A 118 -1.96 15.38 -2.18
CA ASN A 118 -1.53 14.04 -2.58
C ASN A 118 -2.66 13.00 -2.61
N GLU A 119 -3.93 13.40 -2.44
CA GLU A 119 -5.08 12.48 -2.46
C GLU A 119 -5.19 11.71 -3.78
N LEU A 120 -4.76 12.30 -4.90
CA LEU A 120 -4.75 11.65 -6.20
C LEU A 120 -3.87 10.39 -6.21
N LYS A 121 -2.76 10.38 -5.47
CA LYS A 121 -1.88 9.21 -5.39
C LYS A 121 -2.57 8.02 -4.72
N LYS A 122 -3.39 8.30 -3.69
CA LYS A 122 -4.25 7.31 -3.05
C LYS A 122 -5.34 6.80 -4.02
N THR A 123 -5.97 7.71 -4.78
CA THR A 123 -6.95 7.32 -5.80
C THR A 123 -6.34 6.43 -6.88
N TRP A 124 -5.13 6.75 -7.35
CA TRP A 124 -4.39 5.89 -8.30
C TRP A 124 -4.13 4.50 -7.75
N LEU A 125 -3.75 4.38 -6.47
CA LEU A 125 -3.57 3.10 -5.80
C LEU A 125 -4.88 2.28 -5.78
N SER A 126 -6.01 2.93 -5.49
CA SER A 126 -7.34 2.28 -5.53
C SER A 126 -7.75 1.87 -6.93
N THR A 127 -7.56 2.73 -7.92
CA THR A 127 -7.85 2.40 -9.32
C THR A 127 -7.05 1.19 -9.78
N MET A 128 -5.74 1.16 -9.50
CA MET A 128 -4.88 0.04 -9.90
C MET A 128 -5.30 -1.28 -9.26
N TYR A 129 -5.72 -1.25 -7.98
CA TYR A 129 -6.26 -2.40 -7.28
C TYR A 129 -7.53 -2.95 -7.96
N HIS A 130 -8.50 -2.09 -8.26
CA HIS A 130 -9.75 -2.50 -8.91
C HIS A 130 -9.54 -2.95 -10.36
N VAL A 131 -8.63 -2.30 -11.10
CA VAL A 131 -8.23 -2.73 -12.46
C VAL A 131 -7.65 -4.15 -12.42
N GLY A 132 -6.83 -4.47 -11.42
CA GLY A 132 -6.34 -5.83 -11.19
C GLY A 132 -7.48 -6.85 -11.04
N GLY A 133 -8.55 -6.48 -10.34
CA GLY A 133 -9.77 -7.28 -10.24
C GLY A 133 -10.43 -7.56 -11.60
N PHE A 134 -10.51 -6.56 -12.48
CA PHE A 134 -11.03 -6.75 -13.85
C PHE A 134 -10.16 -7.66 -14.71
N VAL A 135 -8.84 -7.62 -14.54
CA VAL A 135 -7.91 -8.51 -15.27
C VAL A 135 -8.19 -9.99 -14.98
N VAL A 136 -8.69 -10.32 -13.78
CA VAL A 136 -9.09 -11.69 -13.42
C VAL A 136 -10.24 -12.20 -14.27
N LEU A 137 -11.20 -11.33 -14.62
CA LEU A 137 -12.32 -11.70 -15.51
C LEU A 137 -11.82 -12.04 -16.91
N ILE A 138 -10.88 -11.24 -17.43
CA ILE A 138 -10.27 -11.45 -18.75
C ILE A 138 -9.47 -12.75 -18.76
N THR A 139 -8.65 -13.01 -17.73
CA THR A 139 -7.92 -14.28 -17.62
C THR A 139 -8.86 -15.47 -17.44
N GLY A 140 -10.02 -15.31 -16.79
CA GLY A 140 -11.08 -16.31 -16.77
C GLY A 140 -11.55 -16.69 -18.17
N PHE A 141 -11.94 -15.69 -18.98
CA PHE A 141 -12.38 -15.90 -20.36
C PHE A 141 -11.32 -16.55 -21.24
N ILE A 142 -10.05 -16.14 -21.09
CA ILE A 142 -8.93 -16.76 -21.81
C ILE A 142 -8.70 -18.19 -21.34
N GLY A 143 -8.87 -18.45 -20.04
CA GLY A 143 -8.73 -19.77 -19.43
C GLY A 143 -9.68 -20.80 -20.01
N ASP A 144 -10.90 -20.38 -20.35
CA ASP A 144 -11.91 -21.23 -21.01
C ASP A 144 -11.50 -21.60 -22.44
N LYS A 145 -10.80 -20.70 -23.17
CA LYS A 145 -10.33 -20.97 -24.55
C LYS A 145 -9.00 -21.72 -24.62
N VAL A 146 -8.04 -21.39 -23.77
CA VAL A 146 -6.68 -21.98 -23.78
C VAL A 146 -6.66 -23.36 -23.09
N GLY A 147 -7.68 -23.65 -22.28
CA GLY A 147 -7.84 -24.87 -21.52
C GLY A 147 -7.28 -24.74 -20.10
N ARG A 148 -8.12 -25.11 -19.12
CA ARG A 148 -7.90 -24.88 -17.68
C ARG A 148 -6.56 -25.41 -17.14
N ARG A 149 -6.08 -26.56 -17.61
CA ARG A 149 -4.81 -27.16 -17.15
C ARG A 149 -3.57 -26.39 -17.62
N LYS A 150 -3.58 -25.86 -18.84
CA LYS A 150 -2.47 -25.03 -19.35
C LYS A 150 -2.48 -23.67 -18.66
N MET A 151 -3.67 -23.10 -18.48
CA MET A 151 -3.84 -21.82 -17.81
C MET A 151 -3.32 -21.83 -16.38
N ILE A 152 -3.66 -22.86 -15.58
CA ILE A 152 -3.16 -23.00 -14.21
C ILE A 152 -1.63 -22.98 -14.17
N ARG A 153 -0.96 -23.74 -15.05
CA ARG A 153 0.52 -23.78 -15.08
C ARG A 153 1.13 -22.41 -15.40
N ILE A 154 0.56 -21.67 -16.36
CA ILE A 154 1.03 -20.32 -16.72
C ILE A 154 0.82 -19.35 -15.55
N LEU A 155 -0.36 -19.35 -14.94
CA LEU A 155 -0.69 -18.47 -13.81
C LEU A 155 0.22 -18.73 -12.61
N THR A 156 0.51 -19.99 -12.30
CA THR A 156 1.43 -20.34 -11.20
C THR A 156 2.84 -19.81 -11.48
N VAL A 157 3.37 -19.95 -12.70
CA VAL A 157 4.69 -19.40 -13.05
C VAL A 157 4.69 -17.87 -12.93
N MET A 158 3.67 -17.19 -13.45
CA MET A 158 3.56 -15.73 -13.34
C MET A 158 3.48 -15.25 -11.89
N LEU A 159 2.77 -15.98 -11.02
CA LEU A 159 2.64 -15.65 -9.60
C LEU A 159 3.98 -15.69 -8.85
N PHE A 160 4.95 -16.51 -9.27
CA PHE A 160 6.27 -16.50 -8.66
C PHE A 160 7.19 -15.42 -9.28
N MET A 161 7.08 -15.21 -10.59
CA MET A 161 7.97 -14.27 -11.30
C MET A 161 7.68 -12.80 -10.95
N ILE A 162 6.40 -12.43 -10.82
CA ILE A 162 6.02 -11.02 -10.58
C ILE A 162 6.47 -10.54 -9.18
N PRO A 163 6.18 -11.23 -8.07
CA PRO A 163 6.67 -10.81 -6.76
C PRO A 163 8.20 -10.82 -6.72
N PHE A 164 8.84 -11.83 -7.31
CA PHE A 164 10.30 -11.92 -7.34
C PHE A 164 10.94 -10.69 -8.01
N SER A 165 10.40 -10.26 -9.16
CA SER A 165 10.90 -9.06 -9.83
C SER A 165 10.63 -7.79 -9.02
N THR A 166 9.46 -7.66 -8.38
CA THR A 166 9.16 -6.49 -7.52
C THR A 166 10.07 -6.41 -6.30
N GLN A 167 10.41 -7.54 -5.67
CA GLN A 167 11.30 -7.56 -4.52
C GLN A 167 12.73 -7.13 -4.89
N ILE A 168 13.24 -7.60 -6.04
CA ILE A 168 14.54 -7.18 -6.57
C ILE A 168 14.54 -5.67 -6.86
N LEU A 169 13.47 -5.16 -7.47
CA LEU A 169 13.34 -3.74 -7.78
C LEU A 169 13.34 -2.88 -6.50
N LEU A 170 12.57 -3.29 -5.49
CA LEU A 170 12.49 -2.57 -4.21
C LEU A 170 13.86 -2.51 -3.51
N GLN A 171 14.61 -3.62 -3.51
CA GLN A 171 15.96 -3.67 -2.96
C GLN A 171 16.91 -2.73 -3.72
N THR A 172 16.82 -2.72 -5.06
CA THR A 172 17.63 -1.85 -5.91
C THR A 172 17.37 -0.37 -5.63
N ILE A 173 16.11 0.02 -5.45
CA ILE A 173 15.73 1.41 -5.14
C ILE A 173 16.22 1.80 -3.74
N SER A 174 16.05 0.92 -2.75
CA SER A 174 16.48 1.19 -1.38
C SER A 174 17.99 1.44 -1.30
N MET A 175 18.80 0.66 -2.03
CA MET A 175 20.24 0.88 -2.08
C MET A 175 20.59 2.25 -2.66
N ASN A 176 19.96 2.63 -3.78
CA ASN A 176 20.21 3.93 -4.42
C ASN A 176 19.83 5.13 -3.54
N MET A 177 18.71 5.04 -2.82
CA MET A 177 18.28 6.09 -1.89
C MET A 177 19.27 6.23 -0.71
N ASN A 178 19.72 5.11 -0.15
CA ASN A 178 20.70 5.13 0.94
C ASN A 178 22.02 5.77 0.49
N THR A 179 22.50 5.47 -0.73
CA THR A 179 23.70 6.11 -1.28
C THR A 179 23.52 7.62 -1.43
N LYS A 180 22.36 8.09 -1.92
CA LYS A 180 22.08 9.54 -2.05
C LYS A 180 21.99 10.25 -0.71
N VAL A 181 21.41 9.61 0.31
CA VAL A 181 21.36 10.15 1.68
C VAL A 181 22.75 10.23 2.30
N GLU A 182 23.58 9.21 2.09
CA GLU A 182 24.98 9.21 2.54
C GLU A 182 25.80 10.34 1.86
N ASP A 183 25.64 10.52 0.55
CA ASP A 183 26.29 11.60 -0.19
C ASP A 183 25.85 12.99 0.29
N GLN A 184 24.54 13.20 0.54
CA GLN A 184 24.05 14.46 1.11
C GLN A 184 24.58 14.72 2.53
N THR A 185 24.71 13.66 3.33
CA THR A 185 25.26 13.78 4.69
C THR A 185 26.73 14.19 4.62
N ARG A 186 27.53 13.60 3.72
CA ARG A 186 28.94 14.00 3.52
C ARG A 186 29.12 15.43 2.99
N LEU A 187 28.25 15.87 2.08
CA LEU A 187 28.26 17.26 1.56
C LEU A 187 27.92 18.28 2.66
N THR A 188 27.04 17.92 3.59
CA THR A 188 26.68 18.76 4.74
C THR A 188 27.84 18.83 5.75
N GLU A 189 28.53 17.70 6.00
CA GLU A 189 29.70 17.67 6.88
C GLU A 189 30.91 18.44 6.32
N THR A 190 31.15 18.39 5.01
CA THR A 190 32.24 19.14 4.36
C THR A 190 31.97 20.64 4.32
N THR A 191 30.71 21.05 4.17
CA THR A 191 30.31 22.47 4.24
C THR A 191 30.51 23.03 5.65
N ASN A 192 30.20 22.26 6.69
CA ASN A 192 30.36 22.66 8.09
C ASN A 192 31.82 22.60 8.59
N ARG A 193 32.76 22.03 7.81
CA ARG A 193 34.18 21.93 8.18
C ARG A 193 35.06 22.96 7.44
N MET A 194 34.50 23.87 6.64
CA MET A 194 35.25 25.02 6.13
C MET A 194 35.50 26.00 7.28
N PRO A 195 36.77 26.33 7.60
CA PRO A 195 37.08 27.27 8.67
C PRO A 195 36.54 28.66 8.30
N HIS A 196 35.90 29.29 9.29
CA HIS A 196 35.68 30.73 9.32
C HIS A 196 37.06 31.39 9.09
N SER A 197 37.29 31.89 7.88
CA SER A 197 38.41 32.79 7.60
C SER A 197 38.09 34.08 8.33
N ASP A 198 38.64 34.22 9.53
CA ASP A 198 38.61 35.47 10.27
C ASP A 198 39.25 36.56 9.39
N ASN A 199 38.43 37.55 9.04
CA ASN A 199 38.87 38.85 8.60
C ASN A 199 39.52 39.52 9.82
N GLU A 200 40.86 39.59 9.86
CA GLU A 200 41.54 40.63 10.62
C GLU A 200 42.01 41.73 9.66
N TYR A 201 41.52 42.93 9.99
CA TYR A 201 41.82 44.25 9.43
C TYR A 201 43.20 44.74 9.86
#